data_AF-A3JS29-F1
#
_entry.id   AF-A3JS29-F1
#
_cell.length_a   1.000
_cell.length_b   1.000
_cell.length_c   1.000
_cell.angle_alpha   90.00
_cell.angle_beta   90.00
_cell.angle_gamma   90.00
#
_symmetry.space_group_name_H-M   'P 1'
#
loop_
_entity.id
_entity.type
_entity.pdbx_description
1 polymer ?
#
loop_
_entity_poly.entity_id
_entity_poly.type
_entity_poly.pdbx_seq_one_letter_code
_entity_poly.pdbx_strand_id
1 'polypeptide(L)'
;MSSNKINLTELADRYGSDKGSTKHRYTELYHMLFHPFRGRKINFVEMGLLIGGPEHGIDKDRVTDDLPSIRMWLEYFPKANIIGMDVSDFSWFKHERFMFHRVDMDSLDEMKNAAASLPAVPDIILDDASHASHHQQNGFLELFPKLA
;
A
#
# COMPACT_ATOMS: atom_id res chain seq x y z
N MET A 1 19.41 12.22 24.13
CA MET A 1 18.03 12.20 23.58
C MET A 1 17.70 10.75 23.34
N SER A 2 16.76 10.13 24.07
CA SER A 2 16.34 8.77 23.75
C SER A 2 15.77 8.80 22.33
N SER A 3 16.33 8.00 21.43
CA SER A 3 15.67 7.75 20.17
C SER A 3 14.36 7.06 20.52
N ASN A 4 13.23 7.74 20.31
CA ASN A 4 11.94 7.10 20.41
C ASN A 4 11.95 6.03 19.30
N LYS A 5 12.20 4.77 19.67
CA LYS A 5 12.22 3.65 18.71
C LYS A 5 10.81 3.57 18.15
N ILE A 6 10.62 4.01 16.91
CA ILE A 6 9.33 3.85 16.23
C ILE A 6 9.02 2.35 16.13
N ASN A 7 7.91 1.96 16.74
CA ASN A 7 7.38 0.62 16.72
C ASN A 7 6.30 0.54 15.63
N LEU A 8 6.53 -0.24 14.58
CA LEU A 8 5.60 -0.36 13.46
C LEU A 8 4.25 -0.94 13.87
N THR A 9 4.22 -1.81 14.89
CA THR A 9 2.98 -2.34 15.46
C THR A 9 2.16 -1.24 16.12
N GLU A 10 2.79 -0.37 16.91
CA GLU A 10 2.11 0.78 17.52
C GLU A 10 1.57 1.75 16.47
N LEU A 11 2.30 1.95 15.36
CA LEU A 11 1.80 2.76 14.24
C LEU A 11 0.54 2.14 13.62
N ALA A 12 0.57 0.84 13.35
CA ALA A 12 -0.57 0.14 12.77
C ALA A 12 -1.80 0.22 13.68
N ASP A 13 -1.63 -0.08 14.97
CA ASP A 13 -2.73 -0.04 15.93
C ASP A 13 -3.30 1.37 16.10
N ARG A 14 -2.44 2.39 16.12
CA ARG A 14 -2.87 3.80 16.23
C ARG A 14 -3.61 4.30 14.99
N TYR A 15 -3.21 3.87 13.80
CA TYR A 15 -3.89 4.23 12.55
C TYR A 15 -5.06 3.31 12.20
N GLY A 16 -5.33 2.26 13.00
CA GLY A 16 -6.41 1.32 12.73
C GLY A 16 -6.13 0.33 11.59
N SER A 17 -4.86 0.13 11.24
CA SER A 17 -4.46 -0.85 10.23
C SER A 17 -4.49 -2.26 10.82
N ASP A 18 -5.12 -3.20 10.12
CA ASP A 18 -5.22 -4.60 10.52
C ASP A 18 -3.89 -5.37 10.46
N LYS A 19 -2.87 -4.76 9.87
CA LYS A 19 -1.48 -5.24 9.88
C LYS A 19 -0.90 -5.34 11.30
N GLY A 20 -1.46 -4.59 12.26
CA GLY A 20 -1.00 -4.46 13.64
C GLY A 20 -1.37 -5.62 14.56
N SER A 21 -1.25 -5.39 15.88
CA SER A 21 -1.46 -6.42 16.90
C SER A 21 -2.91 -6.82 17.09
N THR A 22 -3.82 -5.94 16.68
CA THR A 22 -5.27 -6.11 16.81
C THR A 22 -5.85 -7.19 15.90
N LYS A 23 -5.18 -7.53 14.79
CA LYS A 23 -5.69 -8.51 13.83
C LYS A 23 -4.61 -9.49 13.31
N HIS A 24 -3.63 -9.05 12.51
CA HIS A 24 -2.74 -9.99 11.79
C HIS A 24 -1.28 -10.09 12.28
N ARG A 25 -0.76 -9.08 13.01
CA ARG A 25 0.64 -8.99 13.47
C ARG A 25 1.70 -9.02 12.36
N TYR A 26 1.33 -8.69 11.13
CA TYR A 26 2.27 -8.59 10.00
C TYR A 26 3.37 -7.55 10.23
N THR A 27 3.10 -6.54 11.07
CA THR A 27 4.08 -5.50 11.43
C THR A 27 5.37 -6.06 12.05
N GLU A 28 5.34 -7.22 12.70
CA GLU A 28 6.54 -7.87 13.24
C GLU A 28 7.50 -8.28 12.10
N LEU A 29 6.97 -8.94 11.07
CA LEU A 29 7.73 -9.34 9.89
C LEU A 29 8.07 -8.14 9.01
N TYR A 30 7.13 -7.23 8.77
CA TYR A 30 7.38 -6.01 8.00
C TYR A 30 8.46 -5.15 8.65
N HIS A 31 8.54 -5.10 9.98
CA HIS A 31 9.64 -4.41 10.65
C HIS A 31 10.98 -5.04 10.26
N MET A 32 11.11 -6.37 10.35
CA MET A 32 12.35 -7.05 9.95
C MET A 32 12.73 -6.79 8.48
N LEU A 33 11.77 -6.88 7.56
CA LEU A 33 12.03 -6.72 6.12
C LEU A 33 12.31 -5.26 5.73
N PHE A 34 11.54 -4.32 6.28
CA PHE A 34 11.50 -2.95 5.77
C PHE A 34 12.32 -1.95 6.59
N HIS A 35 12.71 -2.29 7.83
CA HIS A 35 13.54 -1.42 8.65
C HIS A 35 14.83 -0.91 7.95
N PRO A 36 15.56 -1.72 7.15
CA PRO A 36 16.74 -1.25 6.43
C PRO A 36 16.47 -0.10 5.43
N PHE A 37 15.22 0.05 4.98
CA PHE A 37 14.80 1.06 4.03
C PHE A 37 14.25 2.34 4.69
N ARG A 38 13.98 2.31 6.00
CA ARG A 38 13.28 3.38 6.73
C ARG A 38 13.83 4.79 6.47
N GLY A 39 15.15 4.94 6.52
CA GLY A 39 15.84 6.22 6.35
C GLY A 39 16.19 6.59 4.91
N ARG A 40 15.84 5.74 3.93
CA ARG A 40 16.18 5.86 2.52
C ARG A 40 15.05 6.54 1.74
N LYS A 41 15.40 7.18 0.63
CA LYS A 41 14.42 7.69 -0.34
C LYS A 41 14.05 6.53 -1.25
N ILE A 42 12.92 5.89 -0.98
CA ILE A 42 12.41 4.73 -1.72
C ILE A 42 11.07 5.04 -2.39
N ASN A 43 10.69 4.21 -3.35
CA ASN A 43 9.33 4.17 -3.90
C ASN A 43 8.65 2.89 -3.40
N PHE A 44 7.62 3.06 -2.56
CA PHE A 44 6.86 1.99 -1.95
C PHE A 44 5.48 1.92 -2.61
N VAL A 45 5.14 0.78 -3.20
CA VAL A 45 3.84 0.54 -3.83
C VAL A 45 3.00 -0.37 -2.92
N GLU A 46 1.77 0.03 -2.61
CA GLU A 46 0.76 -0.80 -1.95
C GLU A 46 -0.46 -0.98 -2.87
N MET A 47 -0.86 -2.23 -3.08
CA MET A 47 -2.13 -2.60 -3.72
C MET A 47 -3.14 -2.96 -2.63
N GLY A 48 -4.34 -2.37 -2.70
CA GLY A 48 -5.37 -2.49 -1.67
C GLY A 48 -5.17 -1.50 -0.53
N LEU A 49 -6.11 -0.57 -0.37
CA LEU A 49 -5.92 0.59 0.52
C LEU A 49 -6.90 0.65 1.70
N LEU A 50 -8.06 -0.01 1.59
CA LEU A 50 -9.05 -0.09 2.66
C LEU A 50 -9.95 -1.31 2.50
N ILE A 51 -10.05 -2.12 3.57
CA ILE A 51 -11.00 -3.24 3.67
C ILE A 51 -12.45 -2.78 3.47
N GLY A 52 -13.30 -3.68 2.97
CA GLY A 52 -14.75 -3.43 2.83
C GLY A 52 -15.15 -3.05 1.42
N GLY A 53 -14.36 -3.46 0.42
CA GLY A 53 -14.57 -3.18 -0.99
C GLY A 53 -15.28 -4.32 -1.74
N PRO A 54 -15.08 -4.39 -3.06
CA PRO A 54 -15.64 -5.43 -3.93
C PRO A 54 -15.37 -6.87 -3.48
N GLU A 55 -14.26 -7.12 -2.78
CA GLU A 55 -13.95 -8.41 -2.17
C GLU A 55 -14.99 -8.87 -1.12
N HIS A 56 -15.78 -7.93 -0.60
CA HIS A 56 -16.90 -8.17 0.32
C HIS A 56 -18.28 -7.96 -0.32
N GLY A 57 -18.36 -7.85 -1.65
CA GLY A 57 -19.62 -7.65 -2.38
C GLY A 57 -20.15 -6.21 -2.31
N ILE A 58 -19.31 -5.24 -1.93
CA ILE A 58 -19.63 -3.81 -1.93
C ILE A 58 -19.20 -3.20 -3.26
N ASP A 59 -19.98 -2.24 -3.78
CA ASP A 59 -19.67 -1.58 -5.05
C ASP A 59 -18.30 -0.86 -5.00
N LYS A 60 -17.56 -0.85 -6.12
CA LYS A 60 -16.27 -0.17 -6.22
C LYS A 60 -16.38 1.35 -6.10
N ASP A 61 -17.54 1.93 -6.35
CA ASP A 61 -17.85 3.35 -6.13
C ASP A 61 -18.33 3.62 -4.68
N ARG A 62 -18.03 2.72 -3.73
CA ARG A 62 -18.21 2.94 -2.30
C ARG A 62 -17.57 4.24 -1.83
N VAL A 63 -18.14 4.81 -0.77
CA VAL A 63 -17.48 5.87 -0.01
C VAL A 63 -16.25 5.27 0.67
N THR A 64 -15.11 5.90 0.45
CA THR A 64 -13.87 5.64 1.16
C THR A 64 -13.60 6.83 2.07
N ASP A 65 -13.42 6.58 3.36
CA ASP A 65 -13.31 7.62 4.39
C ASP A 65 -12.02 7.52 5.21
N ASP A 66 -11.21 6.47 5.00
CA ASP A 66 -9.90 6.33 5.62
C ASP A 66 -8.84 5.65 4.73
N LEU A 67 -7.59 5.69 5.19
CA LEU A 67 -6.41 5.12 4.54
C LEU A 67 -5.36 4.63 5.56
N PRO A 68 -5.70 3.68 6.47
CA PRO A 68 -4.87 3.33 7.64
C PRO A 68 -3.41 2.98 7.31
N SER A 69 -3.20 2.07 6.34
CA SER A 69 -1.87 1.60 5.99
C SER A 69 -1.03 2.69 5.33
N ILE A 70 -1.61 3.50 4.45
CA ILE A 70 -0.89 4.62 3.82
C ILE A 70 -0.45 5.66 4.86
N ARG A 71 -1.31 6.03 5.81
CA ARG A 71 -0.92 6.92 6.92
C ARG A 71 0.23 6.33 7.75
N MET A 72 0.15 5.02 8.04
CA MET A 72 1.20 4.28 8.72
C MET A 72 2.52 4.29 7.93
N TRP A 73 2.50 4.03 6.62
CA TRP A 73 3.70 4.02 5.77
C TRP A 73 4.33 5.40 5.62
N LEU A 74 3.51 6.45 5.51
CA LEU A 74 3.98 7.84 5.45
C LEU A 74 4.75 8.24 6.72
N GLU A 75 4.36 7.75 7.90
CA GLU A 75 5.09 7.99 9.15
C GLU A 75 6.30 7.04 9.32
N TYR A 76 6.14 5.77 8.96
CA TYR A 76 7.20 4.78 9.09
C TYR A 76 8.40 5.13 8.19
N PHE A 77 8.15 5.47 6.93
CA PHE A 77 9.15 5.85 5.93
C PHE A 77 9.15 7.38 5.69
N PRO A 78 9.87 8.18 6.49
CA PRO A 78 9.82 9.63 6.42
C PRO A 78 10.32 10.23 5.08
N LYS A 79 11.03 9.45 4.26
CA LYS A 79 11.59 9.89 2.97
C LYS A 79 11.05 9.14 1.76
N ALA A 80 10.15 8.17 1.96
CA ALA A 80 9.58 7.41 0.85
C ALA A 80 8.54 8.22 0.09
N ASN A 81 8.47 7.98 -1.21
CA ASN A 81 7.28 8.21 -2.02
C ASN A 81 6.41 6.96 -1.88
N ILE A 82 5.15 7.15 -1.49
CA ILE A 82 4.18 6.07 -1.34
C ILE A 82 3.22 6.13 -2.53
N ILE A 83 3.01 5.00 -3.20
CA ILE A 83 2.09 4.84 -4.31
C ILE A 83 1.01 3.84 -3.88
N GLY A 84 -0.25 4.25 -3.93
CA GLY A 84 -1.40 3.40 -3.63
C GLY A 84 -2.18 3.04 -4.88
N MET A 85 -2.59 1.78 -5.00
CA MET A 85 -3.43 1.27 -6.08
C MET A 85 -4.68 0.61 -5.51
N ASP A 86 -5.86 1.04 -5.95
CA ASP A 86 -7.14 0.44 -5.54
C ASP A 86 -8.19 0.63 -6.63
N VAL A 87 -9.19 -0.25 -6.69
CA VAL A 87 -10.33 -0.12 -7.60
C VAL A 87 -11.33 0.94 -7.11
N SER A 88 -11.38 1.17 -5.80
CA SER A 88 -12.20 2.20 -5.17
C SER A 88 -11.52 3.56 -5.26
N ASP A 89 -12.29 4.66 -5.31
CA ASP A 89 -11.70 5.99 -5.41
C ASP A 89 -11.13 6.46 -4.06
N PHE A 90 -9.86 6.82 -4.02
CA PHE A 90 -9.20 7.48 -2.88
C PHE A 90 -8.62 8.85 -3.25
N SER A 91 -9.10 9.43 -4.36
CA SER A 91 -8.61 10.72 -4.88
C SER A 91 -8.73 11.88 -3.89
N TRP A 92 -9.61 11.76 -2.88
CA TRP A 92 -9.78 12.75 -1.80
C TRP A 92 -8.55 12.88 -0.90
N PHE A 93 -7.74 11.82 -0.73
CA PHE A 93 -6.57 11.86 0.13
C PHE A 93 -5.38 12.51 -0.60
N LYS A 94 -4.93 13.68 -0.14
CA LYS A 94 -3.82 14.43 -0.73
C LYS A 94 -2.65 14.53 0.24
N HIS A 95 -1.47 14.14 -0.22
CA HIS A 95 -0.22 14.30 0.52
C HIS A 95 0.95 14.42 -0.46
N GLU A 96 1.96 15.26 -0.18
CA GLU A 96 3.06 15.58 -1.11
C GLU A 96 3.91 14.35 -1.51
N ARG A 97 3.95 13.34 -0.63
CA ARG A 97 4.65 12.06 -0.82
C ARG A 97 3.73 10.89 -1.20
N PHE A 98 2.47 11.15 -1.53
CA PHE A 98 1.51 10.11 -1.88
C PHE A 98 0.97 10.30 -3.29
N MET A 99 0.97 9.23 -4.07
CA MET A 99 0.35 9.15 -5.39
C MET A 99 -0.69 8.03 -5.40
N PHE A 100 -1.89 8.33 -5.87
CA PHE A 100 -2.97 7.37 -5.97
C PHE A 100 -3.25 7.03 -7.44
N HIS A 101 -3.37 5.74 -7.74
CA HIS A 101 -3.91 5.23 -9.00
C HIS A 101 -5.19 4.45 -8.71
N ARG A 102 -6.29 4.86 -9.36
CA ARG A 102 -7.51 4.06 -9.40
C ARG A 102 -7.36 3.00 -10.49
N VAL A 103 -7.37 1.72 -10.13
CA VAL A 103 -7.03 0.59 -11.00
C VAL A 103 -7.90 -0.62 -10.69
N ASP A 104 -8.56 -1.17 -11.70
CA ASP A 104 -9.16 -2.49 -11.61
C ASP A 104 -8.10 -3.58 -11.81
N MET A 105 -7.83 -4.36 -10.76
CA MET A 105 -6.78 -5.40 -10.79
C MET A 105 -7.19 -6.66 -11.58
N ASP A 106 -8.46 -6.81 -11.93
CA ASP A 106 -8.91 -7.83 -12.89
C ASP A 106 -8.53 -7.44 -14.33
N SER A 107 -8.39 -6.14 -14.60
CA SER A 107 -8.06 -5.61 -15.92
C SER A 107 -6.55 -5.55 -16.12
N LEU A 108 -6.03 -6.50 -16.92
CA LEU A 108 -4.61 -6.53 -17.28
C LEU A 108 -4.16 -5.23 -17.98
N ASP A 109 -5.01 -4.64 -18.81
CA ASP A 109 -4.69 -3.37 -19.49
C ASP A 109 -4.59 -2.21 -18.50
N GLU A 110 -5.47 -2.14 -17.50
CA GLU A 110 -5.37 -1.11 -16.45
C GLU A 110 -4.12 -1.31 -15.58
N MET A 111 -3.83 -2.55 -15.18
CA MET A 111 -2.60 -2.87 -14.44
C MET A 111 -1.34 -2.50 -15.21
N LYS A 112 -1.29 -2.81 -16.50
CA LYS A 112 -0.18 -2.44 -17.39
C LYS A 112 -0.02 -0.92 -17.50
N ASN A 113 -1.13 -0.19 -17.65
CA ASN A 113 -1.12 1.27 -17.70
C ASN A 113 -0.66 1.89 -16.37
N ALA A 114 -1.11 1.34 -15.23
CA ALA A 114 -0.68 1.76 -13.91
C ALA A 114 0.82 1.52 -13.69
N ALA A 115 1.31 0.33 -14.03
CA ALA A 115 2.73 -0.03 -13.95
C ALA A 115 3.62 0.84 -14.86
N ALA A 116 3.13 1.23 -16.04
CA ALA A 116 3.83 2.15 -16.95
C ALA A 116 3.83 3.60 -16.45
N SER A 117 2.86 3.98 -15.62
CA SER A 117 2.69 5.34 -15.10
C SER A 117 3.44 5.59 -13.79
N LEU A 118 4.14 4.58 -13.26
CA LEU A 118 4.92 4.71 -12.03
C LEU A 118 5.99 5.80 -12.20
N PRO A 119 6.10 6.76 -11.26
CA PRO A 119 7.01 7.89 -11.39
C PRO A 119 8.48 7.51 -11.25
N ALA A 120 8.76 6.34 -10.66
CA ALA A 120 10.08 5.79 -10.46
C ALA A 120 10.00 4.27 -10.21
N VAL A 121 11.15 3.61 -10.33
CA VAL A 121 11.34 2.18 -10.05
C VAL A 121 10.94 1.88 -8.60
N PRO A 122 10.00 0.95 -8.33
CA PRO A 122 9.68 0.49 -6.99
C PRO A 122 10.88 -0.18 -6.31
N ASP A 123 11.07 0.12 -5.02
CA ASP A 123 11.97 -0.63 -4.14
C ASP A 123 11.22 -1.72 -3.36
N ILE A 124 9.93 -1.48 -3.08
CA ILE A 124 9.05 -2.39 -2.35
C ILE A 124 7.67 -2.35 -3.03
N ILE A 125 7.11 -3.53 -3.27
CA ILE A 125 5.73 -3.73 -3.70
C ILE A 125 5.05 -4.62 -2.65
N LEU A 126 3.91 -4.18 -2.13
CA LEU A 126 3.08 -4.90 -1.19
C LEU A 126 1.70 -5.14 -1.83
N ASP A 127 1.36 -6.41 -2.07
CA ASP A 127 0.03 -6.82 -2.50
C ASP A 127 -0.81 -7.23 -1.29
N ASP A 128 -1.79 -6.40 -0.94
CA ASP A 128 -2.76 -6.61 0.14
C ASP A 128 -4.18 -6.28 -0.36
N ALA A 129 -4.45 -6.63 -1.63
CA ALA A 129 -5.71 -6.31 -2.31
C ALA A 129 -6.78 -7.38 -2.09
N SER A 130 -7.54 -7.74 -3.13
CA SER A 130 -8.74 -8.59 -3.01
C SER A 130 -8.50 -10.04 -2.59
N HIS A 131 -7.25 -10.49 -2.54
CA HIS A 131 -6.84 -11.90 -2.39
C HIS A 131 -7.38 -12.86 -3.47
N ALA A 132 -7.93 -12.33 -4.57
CA ALA A 132 -8.32 -13.13 -5.72
C ALA A 132 -7.08 -13.55 -6.52
N SER A 133 -6.93 -14.84 -6.79
CA SER A 133 -5.70 -15.38 -7.39
C SER A 133 -5.36 -14.77 -8.76
N HIS A 134 -6.36 -14.36 -9.54
CA HIS A 134 -6.12 -13.73 -10.85
C HIS A 134 -5.69 -12.26 -10.71
N HIS A 135 -6.20 -11.51 -9.72
CA HIS A 135 -5.72 -10.15 -9.42
C HIS A 135 -4.24 -10.18 -8.98
N GLN A 136 -3.87 -11.12 -8.10
CA GLN A 136 -2.47 -11.27 -7.65
C GLN A 136 -1.54 -11.65 -8.82
N GLN A 137 -2.00 -12.50 -9.74
CA GLN A 137 -1.25 -12.85 -10.94
C GLN A 137 -1.05 -11.62 -11.86
N ASN A 138 -2.10 -10.82 -12.08
CA ASN A 138 -2.00 -9.59 -12.87
C ASN A 138 -1.05 -8.57 -12.21
N GLY A 139 -1.18 -8.37 -10.90
CA GLY A 139 -0.28 -7.56 -10.08
C GLY A 139 1.18 -7.97 -10.22
N PHE A 140 1.45 -9.26 -10.04
CA PHE A 140 2.80 -9.81 -10.17
C PHE A 140 3.34 -9.66 -11.60
N LEU A 141 2.55 -10.01 -12.63
CA LEU A 141 2.98 -9.98 -14.03
C LEU A 141 3.41 -8.56 -14.46
N GLU A 142 2.68 -7.53 -14.04
CA GLU A 142 2.91 -6.16 -14.49
C GLU A 142 3.87 -5.36 -13.59
N LEU A 143 3.89 -5.62 -12.27
CA LEU A 143 4.72 -4.86 -11.34
C LEU A 143 6.06 -5.52 -11.01
N PHE A 144 6.16 -6.85 -11.00
CA PHE A 144 7.44 -7.52 -10.67
C PHE A 144 8.57 -7.16 -11.64
N PRO A 145 8.35 -7.05 -12.96
CA PRO A 145 9.39 -6.60 -13.89
C PRO A 145 9.83 -5.13 -13.69
N LYS A 146 9.10 -4.36 -12.89
CA LYS A 146 9.44 -2.97 -12.55
C LYS A 146 10.29 -2.85 -11.30
N LEU A 147 10.38 -3.90 -10.47
CA LEU A 147 11.12 -3.88 -9.21
C LEU A 147 12.64 -3.76 -9.48
N ALA A 148 13.33 -2.96 -8.64
CA ALA A 148 14.78 -2.74 -8.71
C ALA A 148 15.64 -3.98 -8.43
#